data_AF-A0A077ZK97-F1
#
_entry.id   AF-A0A077ZK97-F1
#
_cell.length_a   1.000
_cell.length_b   1.000
_cell.length_c   1.000
_cell.angle_alpha   90.00
_cell.angle_beta   90.00
_cell.angle_gamma   90.00
#
_symmetry.space_group_name_H-M   'P 1'
#
loop_
_entity.id
_entity.type
_entity.pdbx_description
1 polymer ?
#
loop_
_entity_poly.entity_id
_entity_poly.type
_entity_poly.pdbx_seq_one_letter_code
_entity_poly.pdbx_strand_id
1 'polypeptide(L)'
;MNKQEVIKKINLEMFAHPTWKPEDADAPTPDFKDGYNAASKANIKIINQLDEPTKVIAHLAEKWHEDIGPVLWWDFPVEEPPYCGTPLDDDFPKYKTHFTELHIPDEVEEEPRYKVIMPNPQSKNGNLLVLRRNQRGTIGLSGEVMRFDSEDKANAIVTLIECGTVEKV
;
A
#
# COMPACT_ATOMS: atom_id res chain seq x y z
N MET A 1 17.88 -5.46 -1.86
CA MET A 1 17.35 -4.26 -2.55
C MET A 1 15.96 -4.62 -3.04
N ASN A 2 14.91 -4.05 -2.44
CA ASN A 2 13.51 -4.31 -2.80
C ASN A 2 13.27 -3.81 -4.24
N LYS A 3 12.37 -4.46 -5.00
CA LYS A 3 11.89 -4.01 -6.32
C LYS A 3 11.59 -2.50 -6.34
N GLN A 4 10.96 -1.99 -5.28
CA GLN A 4 10.67 -0.57 -5.09
C GLN A 4 11.91 0.33 -5.03
N GLU A 5 13.00 -0.13 -4.42
CA GLU A 5 14.26 0.62 -4.38
C GLU A 5 14.92 0.68 -5.76
N VAL A 6 14.83 -0.41 -6.54
CA VAL A 6 15.31 -0.45 -7.93
C VAL A 6 14.53 0.55 -8.79
N ILE A 7 13.19 0.54 -8.69
CA ILE A 7 12.32 1.47 -9.42
C ILE A 7 12.63 2.93 -9.04
N LYS A 8 12.78 3.22 -7.75
CA LYS A 8 13.16 4.57 -7.28
C LYS A 8 14.50 5.03 -7.84
N LYS A 9 15.52 4.15 -7.88
CA LYS A 9 16.82 4.47 -8.47
C LYS A 9 16.72 4.73 -9.97
N ILE A 10 16.00 3.89 -10.72
CA ILE A 10 15.76 4.09 -12.16
C ILE A 10 15.07 5.45 -12.39
N ASN A 11 14.04 5.79 -11.60
CA ASN A 11 13.39 7.09 -11.69
C ASN A 11 14.35 8.25 -11.37
N LEU A 12 15.13 8.17 -10.29
CA LEU A 12 16.08 9.23 -9.93
C LEU A 12 17.15 9.43 -11.01
N GLU A 13 17.67 8.35 -11.59
CA GLU A 13 18.65 8.41 -12.67
C GLU A 13 18.04 8.91 -13.98
N MET A 14 16.78 8.54 -14.28
CA MET A 14 16.05 8.97 -15.48
C MET A 14 15.54 10.43 -15.40
N PHE A 15 15.29 10.95 -14.20
CA PHE A 15 14.77 12.30 -13.95
C PHE A 15 15.81 13.24 -13.33
N ALA A 16 17.11 12.91 -13.39
CA ALA A 16 18.19 13.82 -12.97
C ALA A 16 18.29 15.10 -13.84
N HIS A 17 17.50 15.22 -14.90
CA HIS A 17 17.28 16.47 -15.65
C HIS A 17 15.82 16.95 -15.61
N PRO A 18 15.24 17.30 -14.44
CA PRO A 18 13.88 17.81 -14.35
C PRO A 18 13.79 19.31 -14.67
N THR A 19 14.92 19.97 -14.96
CA THR A 19 15.01 21.43 -15.13
C THR A 19 15.11 21.90 -16.57
N TRP A 20 15.20 21.01 -17.57
CA TRP A 20 15.21 21.43 -18.96
C TRP A 20 13.81 21.68 -19.49
N LYS A 21 13.46 22.96 -19.62
CA LYS A 21 12.29 23.37 -20.38
C LYS A 21 12.58 23.12 -21.88
N PRO A 22 11.62 22.60 -22.65
CA PRO A 22 11.82 22.20 -24.05
C PRO A 22 12.10 23.35 -25.03
N GLU A 23 12.39 24.55 -24.54
CA GLU A 23 12.28 25.82 -25.28
C GLU A 23 13.60 26.62 -25.31
N ASP A 24 14.65 26.15 -24.64
CA ASP A 24 15.97 26.77 -24.64
C ASP A 24 16.86 26.16 -25.73
N ALA A 25 17.81 26.93 -26.28
CA ALA A 25 18.71 26.51 -27.36
C ALA A 25 19.55 25.24 -27.04
N ASP A 26 19.60 24.86 -25.76
CA ASP A 26 20.22 23.64 -25.25
C ASP A 26 19.23 22.46 -25.13
N ALA A 27 18.04 22.57 -25.74
CA ALA A 27 17.04 21.51 -25.74
C ALA A 27 17.65 20.19 -26.27
N PRO A 28 17.31 19.04 -25.68
CA PRO A 28 17.87 17.79 -26.10
C PRO A 28 17.57 17.53 -27.58
N THR A 29 18.62 17.14 -28.32
CA THR A 29 18.50 16.80 -29.73
C THR A 29 17.44 15.70 -29.93
N PRO A 30 16.80 15.61 -31.11
CA PRO A 30 15.94 14.48 -31.45
C PRO A 30 16.63 13.13 -31.16
N ASP A 31 17.92 13.01 -31.48
CA ASP A 31 18.74 11.83 -31.19
C ASP A 31 18.82 11.52 -29.67
N PHE A 32 18.94 12.55 -28.82
CA PHE A 32 18.90 12.36 -27.38
C PHE A 32 17.53 11.84 -26.93
N LYS A 33 16.43 12.42 -27.44
CA LYS A 33 15.07 11.97 -27.10
C LYS A 33 14.82 10.53 -27.54
N ASP A 34 15.28 10.16 -28.73
CA ASP A 34 15.13 8.81 -29.26
C ASP A 34 15.97 7.80 -28.45
N GLY A 35 17.21 8.15 -28.12
CA GLY A 35 18.07 7.36 -27.24
C GLY A 35 17.48 7.17 -25.84
N TYR A 36 16.94 8.24 -25.25
CA TYR A 36 16.27 8.22 -23.96
C TYR A 36 15.02 7.33 -23.99
N ASN A 37 14.18 7.47 -25.02
CA ASN A 37 12.99 6.65 -25.20
C ASN A 37 13.33 5.17 -25.40
N ALA A 38 14.42 4.86 -26.13
CA ALA A 38 14.90 3.51 -26.31
C ALA A 38 15.40 2.88 -24.99
N ALA A 39 16.18 3.63 -24.21
CA ALA A 39 16.64 3.21 -22.88
C ALA A 39 15.47 2.99 -21.91
N SER A 40 14.49 3.91 -21.92
CA SER A 40 13.29 3.82 -21.09
C SER A 40 12.47 2.55 -21.41
N LYS A 41 12.29 2.23 -22.70
CA LYS A 41 11.63 0.98 -23.12
C LYS A 41 12.38 -0.27 -22.67
N ALA A 42 13.72 -0.24 -22.71
CA ALA A 42 14.54 -1.34 -22.20
C ALA A 42 14.40 -1.51 -20.68
N ASN A 43 14.39 -0.40 -19.93
CA ASN A 43 14.20 -0.40 -18.47
C ASN A 43 12.82 -0.94 -18.08
N ILE A 44 11.75 -0.50 -18.73
CA ILE A 44 10.40 -1.03 -18.49
C ILE A 44 10.36 -2.55 -18.72
N LYS A 45 11.04 -3.05 -19.75
CA LYS A 45 11.13 -4.50 -20.01
C LYS A 45 11.81 -5.24 -18.86
N ILE A 46 12.89 -4.70 -18.30
CA ILE A 46 13.59 -5.28 -17.15
C ILE A 46 12.71 -5.23 -15.89
N ILE A 47 12.02 -4.10 -15.65
CA ILE A 47 11.10 -3.95 -14.52
C ILE A 47 9.97 -4.97 -14.59
N ASN A 48 9.38 -5.20 -15.77
CA ASN A 48 8.32 -6.21 -15.93
C ASN A 48 8.81 -7.63 -15.65
N GLN A 49 10.06 -7.95 -15.95
CA GLN A 49 10.67 -9.24 -15.57
C GLN A 49 10.89 -9.34 -14.06
N LEU A 50 11.17 -8.21 -13.41
CA LEU A 50 11.27 -8.16 -11.94
C LEU A 50 9.91 -8.28 -11.29
N ASP A 51 8.82 -7.84 -11.92
CA ASP A 51 7.47 -7.91 -11.35
C ASP A 51 6.89 -9.33 -11.33
N GLU A 52 7.49 -10.27 -12.07
CA GLU A 52 7.12 -11.68 -11.97
C GLU A 52 7.12 -12.13 -10.49
N PRO A 53 6.07 -12.82 -10.03
CA PRO A 53 6.00 -13.29 -8.66
C PRO A 53 7.20 -14.17 -8.41
N THR A 54 7.99 -13.82 -7.38
CA THR A 54 9.14 -14.63 -6.98
C THR A 54 8.65 -16.05 -6.77
N LYS A 55 9.18 -17.00 -7.53
CA LYS A 55 8.78 -18.39 -7.43
C LYS A 55 9.06 -18.88 -6.00
N VAL A 56 7.99 -19.10 -5.24
CA VAL A 56 8.08 -19.67 -3.89
C VAL A 56 8.34 -21.16 -4.02
N ILE A 57 9.34 -21.66 -3.29
CA ILE A 57 9.71 -23.08 -3.27
C ILE A 57 9.23 -23.66 -1.95
N ALA A 58 8.46 -24.74 -2.01
CA ALA A 58 8.13 -25.53 -0.82
C ALA A 58 9.35 -26.38 -0.41
N HIS A 59 9.79 -26.23 0.84
CA HIS A 59 10.89 -26.98 1.41
C HIS A 59 10.39 -28.27 2.05
N LEU A 60 11.20 -29.34 2.03
CA LEU A 60 10.86 -30.60 2.72
C LEU A 60 10.74 -30.37 4.24
N ALA A 61 9.83 -31.09 4.89
CA ALA A 61 9.57 -31.01 6.33
C ALA A 61 10.84 -31.10 7.20
N GLU A 62 11.82 -31.92 6.80
CA GLU A 62 13.10 -32.11 7.49
C GLU A 62 13.95 -30.83 7.60
N LYS A 63 13.70 -29.84 6.74
CA LYS A 63 14.40 -28.54 6.78
C LYS A 63 13.82 -27.59 7.81
N TRP A 64 12.66 -27.90 8.37
CA TRP A 64 12.03 -27.06 9.38
C TRP A 64 12.74 -27.22 10.73
N HIS A 65 12.87 -26.12 11.46
CA HIS A 65 13.33 -26.10 12.85
C HIS A 65 12.66 -24.94 13.60
N GLU A 66 12.70 -24.97 14.93
CA GLU A 66 11.97 -24.04 15.81
C GLU A 66 12.28 -22.56 15.52
N ASP A 67 13.51 -22.22 15.11
CA ASP A 67 13.89 -20.83 14.81
C ASP A 67 13.20 -20.25 13.56
N ILE A 68 12.68 -21.10 12.66
CA ILE A 68 11.88 -20.63 11.51
C ILE A 68 10.48 -20.18 12.00
N GLY A 69 9.97 -20.81 13.06
CA GLY A 69 8.66 -20.53 13.62
C GLY A 69 7.50 -21.11 12.80
N PRO A 70 6.29 -20.54 12.93
CA PRO A 70 5.11 -20.98 12.20
C PRO A 70 5.26 -20.81 10.69
N VAL A 71 4.81 -21.80 9.93
CA VAL A 71 4.91 -21.84 8.48
C VAL A 71 3.60 -22.37 7.88
N LEU A 72 3.47 -22.29 6.55
CA LEU A 72 2.41 -22.96 5.82
C LEU A 72 2.88 -24.35 5.42
N TRP A 73 2.17 -25.37 5.88
CA TRP A 73 2.45 -26.78 5.64
C TRP A 73 1.59 -27.33 4.51
N TRP A 74 2.25 -27.93 3.54
CA TRP A 74 1.68 -28.46 2.31
C TRP A 74 1.80 -29.97 2.26
N ASP A 75 0.83 -30.58 1.57
CA ASP A 75 0.98 -31.91 1.01
C ASP A 75 0.72 -31.82 -0.50
N PHE A 76 1.36 -32.69 -1.27
CA PHE A 76 1.29 -32.68 -2.74
C PHE A 76 0.82 -34.04 -3.26
N PRO A 77 -0.16 -34.06 -4.20
CA PRO A 77 -0.83 -32.92 -4.81
C PRO A 77 -1.72 -32.13 -3.83
N VAL A 78 -1.94 -30.84 -4.11
CA VAL A 78 -2.73 -29.97 -3.21
C VAL A 78 -4.21 -30.34 -3.31
N GLU A 79 -4.70 -31.10 -2.35
CA GLU A 79 -6.12 -31.50 -2.23
C GLU A 79 -6.88 -30.67 -1.18
N GLU A 80 -6.16 -30.07 -0.24
CA GLU A 80 -6.70 -29.26 0.85
C GLU A 80 -5.83 -28.01 1.10
N PRO A 81 -6.37 -26.98 1.78
CA PRO A 81 -5.58 -25.82 2.18
C PRO A 81 -4.35 -26.20 3.01
N PRO A 82 -3.29 -25.37 2.98
CA PRO A 82 -2.15 -25.58 3.84
C PRO A 82 -2.54 -25.42 5.32
N TYR A 83 -1.89 -26.20 6.19
CA TYR A 83 -2.00 -25.99 7.64
C TYR A 83 -1.06 -24.86 8.05
N CYS A 84 -1.53 -23.91 8.86
CA CYS A 84 -0.72 -22.80 9.36
C CYS A 84 -0.33 -23.09 10.81
N GLY A 85 0.96 -23.27 11.09
CA GLY A 85 1.43 -23.59 12.44
C GLY A 85 2.80 -24.27 12.45
N THR A 86 3.02 -25.10 13.46
CA THR A 86 4.27 -25.84 13.67
C THR A 86 4.01 -27.35 13.83
N PRO A 87 5.01 -28.22 13.56
CA PRO A 87 4.91 -29.65 13.82
C PRO A 87 4.75 -30.02 15.31
N LEU A 88 4.92 -29.04 16.20
CA LEU A 88 4.78 -29.21 17.66
C LEU A 88 3.33 -29.01 18.12
N ASP A 89 2.44 -28.54 17.24
CA ASP A 89 1.05 -28.30 17.57
C ASP A 89 0.29 -29.63 17.75
N ASP A 90 -0.60 -29.70 18.74
CA ASP A 90 -1.33 -30.94 19.08
C ASP A 90 -2.21 -31.47 17.93
N ASP A 91 -2.70 -30.56 17.07
CA ASP A 91 -3.54 -30.85 15.91
C ASP A 91 -2.77 -30.90 14.59
N PHE A 92 -1.43 -30.93 14.64
CA PHE A 92 -0.58 -30.95 13.45
C PHE A 92 -0.87 -32.17 12.54
N PRO A 93 -1.25 -31.96 11.27
CA PRO A 93 -1.50 -33.06 10.34
C PRO A 93 -0.18 -33.72 9.91
N LYS A 94 0.10 -34.92 10.44
CA LYS A 94 1.37 -35.65 10.24
C LYS A 94 1.72 -36.01 8.79
N TYR A 95 0.74 -35.94 7.88
CA TYR A 95 0.95 -36.23 6.46
C TYR A 95 1.48 -35.02 5.68
N LYS A 96 1.59 -33.83 6.28
CA LYS A 96 2.21 -32.68 5.60
C LYS A 96 3.70 -32.93 5.39
N THR A 97 4.14 -32.83 4.14
CA THR A 97 5.50 -33.21 3.71
C THR A 97 6.39 -32.02 3.39
N HIS A 98 5.80 -30.85 3.14
CA HIS A 98 6.53 -29.66 2.73
C HIS A 98 6.05 -28.42 3.48
N PHE A 99 6.86 -27.36 3.49
CA PHE A 99 6.47 -26.07 4.05
C PHE A 99 6.95 -24.88 3.22
N THR A 100 6.29 -23.74 3.38
CA THR A 100 6.75 -22.42 2.92
C THR A 100 6.70 -21.43 4.08
N GLU A 101 7.71 -20.59 4.22
CA GLU A 101 7.76 -19.58 5.28
C GLU A 101 6.61 -18.57 5.17
N LEU A 102 6.15 -18.06 6.32
CA LEU A 102 5.18 -16.98 6.39
C LEU A 102 5.90 -15.64 6.25
N HIS A 103 5.60 -14.91 5.18
CA HIS A 103 6.07 -13.53 5.01
C HIS A 103 5.09 -12.55 5.66
N ILE A 104 5.57 -11.83 6.68
CA ILE A 104 4.81 -10.75 7.30
C ILE A 104 4.66 -9.62 6.26
N PRO A 105 3.45 -9.09 6.04
CA PRO A 105 3.25 -7.99 5.10
C PRO A 105 3.98 -6.72 5.59
N ASP A 106 4.68 -6.05 4.68
CA ASP A 106 5.36 -4.78 4.96
C ASP A 106 4.38 -3.61 5.18
N GLU A 107 3.21 -3.69 4.54
CA GLU A 107 2.15 -2.68 4.57
C GLU A 107 0.82 -3.33 4.96
N VAL A 108 0.05 -2.63 5.78
CA VAL A 108 -1.30 -3.04 6.17
C VAL A 108 -2.29 -2.12 5.48
N GLU A 109 -3.32 -2.68 4.86
CA GLU A 109 -4.41 -1.89 4.32
C GLU A 109 -5.09 -1.11 5.45
N GLU A 110 -5.05 0.23 5.39
CA GLU A 110 -5.74 1.06 6.35
C GLU A 110 -7.25 0.93 6.15
N GLU A 111 -7.98 0.66 7.23
CA GLU A 111 -9.43 0.68 7.19
C GLU A 111 -9.92 2.05 6.70
N PRO A 112 -10.86 2.09 5.74
CA PRO A 112 -11.33 3.35 5.17
C PRO A 112 -11.94 4.22 6.25
N ARG A 113 -11.46 5.45 6.37
CA ARG A 113 -12.01 6.43 7.30
C ARG A 113 -12.76 7.50 6.52
N TYR A 114 -13.73 8.12 7.17
CA TYR A 114 -14.53 9.18 6.59
C TYR A 114 -14.41 10.41 7.46
N LYS A 115 -14.31 11.59 6.88
CA LYS A 115 -14.38 12.87 7.62
C LYS A 115 -15.58 13.66 7.14
N VAL A 116 -16.19 14.39 8.05
CA VAL A 116 -17.25 15.36 7.73
C VAL A 116 -16.63 16.72 7.58
N ILE A 117 -16.90 17.35 6.45
CA ILE A 117 -16.30 18.58 6.00
C ILE A 117 -17.37 19.66 5.96
N MET A 118 -17.23 20.71 6.77
CA MET A 118 -18.16 21.83 6.73
C MET A 118 -17.61 23.01 5.94
N PRO A 119 -18.44 23.68 5.12
CA PRO A 119 -18.07 24.94 4.50
C PRO A 119 -17.79 25.98 5.59
N ASN A 120 -16.66 26.69 5.48
CA ASN A 120 -16.32 27.77 6.38
C ASN A 120 -16.69 29.12 5.76
N PRO A 121 -17.78 29.77 6.19
CA PRO A 121 -18.21 31.04 5.60
C PRO A 121 -17.23 32.20 5.86
N GLN A 122 -16.27 32.06 6.79
CA GLN A 122 -15.29 33.09 7.10
C GLN A 122 -13.93 32.89 6.40
N SER A 123 -13.71 31.77 5.70
CA SER A 123 -12.44 31.53 5.00
C SER A 123 -12.50 32.04 3.56
N LYS A 124 -11.74 33.10 3.26
CA LYS A 124 -11.55 33.58 1.87
C LYS A 124 -10.76 32.59 0.99
N ASN A 125 -10.11 31.58 1.59
CA ASN A 125 -9.24 30.62 0.91
C ASN A 125 -9.81 29.18 0.87
N GLY A 126 -11.06 28.97 1.30
CA GLY A 126 -11.71 27.65 1.21
C GLY A 126 -11.31 26.63 2.28
N ASN A 127 -10.75 27.05 3.42
CA ASN A 127 -10.40 26.11 4.49
C ASN A 127 -11.68 25.56 5.14
N LEU A 128 -11.91 24.25 5.03
CA LEU A 128 -13.08 23.58 5.59
C LEU A 128 -12.93 23.37 7.10
N LEU A 129 -14.04 23.45 7.84
CA LEU A 129 -14.06 23.15 9.27
C LEU A 129 -14.36 21.68 9.48
N VAL A 130 -13.65 21.04 10.42
CA VAL A 130 -13.89 19.66 10.78
C VAL A 130 -14.45 19.57 12.19
N LEU A 131 -15.38 18.64 12.39
CA LEU A 131 -15.99 18.37 13.68
C LEU A 131 -14.94 17.78 14.63
N ARG A 132 -15.00 18.14 15.92
CA ARG A 132 -14.21 17.57 17.02
C ARG A 132 -15.13 17.21 18.15
N ARG A 133 -14.82 16.11 18.84
CA ARG A 133 -15.43 15.80 20.14
C ARG A 133 -14.60 16.42 21.27
N ASN A 134 -15.24 17.27 22.06
CA ASN A 134 -14.64 17.92 23.21
C ASN A 134 -14.48 16.89 24.35
N GLN A 135 -13.64 17.17 25.36
CA GLN A 135 -13.53 16.32 26.57
C GLN A 135 -14.87 16.14 27.31
N ARG A 136 -15.84 17.04 27.09
CA ARG A 136 -17.21 16.96 27.62
C ARG A 136 -18.19 16.18 26.72
N GLY A 137 -17.71 15.57 25.64
CA GLY A 137 -18.53 14.81 24.70
C GLY A 137 -19.33 15.63 23.69
N THR A 138 -19.31 16.96 23.79
CA THR A 138 -19.97 17.85 22.82
C THR A 138 -19.18 17.97 21.52
N ILE A 139 -19.88 18.08 20.39
CA ILE A 139 -19.27 18.26 19.07
C ILE A 139 -19.05 19.76 18.84
N GLY A 140 -17.84 20.15 18.48
CA GLY A 140 -17.45 21.54 18.18
C GLY A 140 -16.59 21.63 16.92
N LEU A 141 -16.35 22.85 16.45
CA LEU A 141 -15.50 23.13 15.30
C LEU A 141 -14.03 23.17 15.74
N SER A 142 -13.14 22.45 15.04
CA SER A 142 -11.69 22.40 15.34
C SER A 142 -10.85 22.22 14.08
N GLY A 143 -9.56 22.53 14.16
CA GLY A 143 -8.57 22.16 13.14
C GLY A 143 -8.18 20.68 13.15
N GLU A 144 -8.56 19.92 14.19
CA GLU A 144 -8.37 18.46 14.25
C GLU A 144 -9.58 17.71 13.67
N VAL A 145 -9.30 16.74 12.81
CA VAL A 145 -10.28 16.03 11.97
C VAL A 145 -10.90 14.85 12.72
N MET A 146 -12.20 14.89 13.01
CA MET A 146 -12.94 13.69 13.45
C MET A 146 -13.15 12.74 12.27
N ARG A 147 -12.70 11.50 12.47
CA ARG A 147 -12.79 10.40 11.50
C ARG A 147 -13.85 9.39 11.94
N PHE A 148 -14.59 8.88 10.99
CA PHE A 148 -15.65 7.87 11.14
C PHE A 148 -15.20 6.58 10.45
N ASP A 149 -15.56 5.45 11.03
CA ASP A 149 -15.31 4.09 10.52
C ASP A 149 -16.33 3.65 9.45
N SER A 150 -17.38 4.44 9.23
CA SER A 150 -18.34 4.22 8.13
C SER A 150 -18.84 5.52 7.52
N GLU A 151 -19.16 5.45 6.23
CA GLU A 151 -19.77 6.55 5.49
C GLU A 151 -21.13 6.90 6.07
N ASP A 152 -21.93 5.90 6.46
CA ASP A 152 -23.25 6.09 7.06
C ASP A 152 -23.21 6.94 8.33
N LYS A 153 -22.20 6.72 9.20
CA LYS A 153 -22.03 7.54 10.40
C LYS A 153 -21.65 8.97 10.05
N ALA A 154 -20.78 9.17 9.06
CA ALA A 154 -20.42 10.50 8.59
C ALA A 154 -21.63 11.22 7.95
N ASN A 155 -22.43 10.51 7.14
CA ASN A 155 -23.64 11.02 6.50
C ASN A 155 -24.74 11.33 7.53
N ALA A 156 -24.89 10.50 8.57
CA ALA A 156 -25.80 10.78 9.67
C ALA A 156 -25.44 12.10 10.35
N ILE A 157 -24.14 12.36 10.54
CA ILE A 157 -23.67 13.62 11.10
C ILE A 157 -23.96 14.79 10.17
N VAL A 158 -23.65 14.69 8.86
CA VAL A 158 -24.01 15.72 7.86
C VAL A 158 -25.51 16.03 7.88
N THR A 159 -26.34 14.99 8.00
CA THR A 159 -27.80 15.14 8.11
C THR A 159 -28.20 15.87 9.40
N LEU A 160 -27.56 15.55 10.53
CA LEU A 160 -27.80 16.19 11.83
C LEU A 160 -27.38 17.67 11.87
N ILE A 161 -26.31 18.05 11.18
CA ILE A 161 -25.82 19.45 11.14
C ILE A 161 -26.38 20.25 9.96
N GLU A 162 -27.18 19.62 9.09
CA GLU A 162 -27.81 20.18 7.89
C GLU A 162 -26.83 20.88 6.92
N CYS A 163 -25.53 20.58 7.01
CA CYS A 163 -24.49 21.19 6.17
C CYS A 163 -23.24 20.32 6.07
N GLY A 164 -22.43 20.55 5.05
CA GLY A 164 -21.17 19.84 4.85
C GLY A 164 -21.23 18.67 3.87
N THR A 165 -20.10 18.00 3.71
CA THR A 165 -19.89 16.88 2.78
C THR A 165 -19.05 15.81 3.46
N VAL A 166 -19.20 14.56 3.03
CA VAL A 166 -18.37 13.44 3.50
C VAL A 166 -17.23 13.23 2.51
N GLU A 167 -16.02 13.01 3.03
CA GLU A 167 -14.86 12.62 2.23
C GLU A 167 -14.20 11.39 2.85
N LYS A 168 -13.82 10.43 2.00
CA LYS A 168 -13.02 9.27 2.38
C LYS A 168 -11.55 9.69 2.56
N VAL A 169 -10.94 9.29 3.67
CA VAL A 169 -9.56 9.60 4.08
C VAL A 169 -8.79 8.37 4.49
#